data_AF-A0A1Z4NH14-F1
#
_entry.id   AF-A0A1Z4NH14-F1
#
_cell.length_a   1.000
_cell.length_b   1.000
_cell.length_c   1.000
_cell.angle_alpha   90.00
_cell.angle_beta   90.00
_cell.angle_gamma   90.00
#
_symmetry.space_group_name_H-M   'P 1'
#
loop_
_entity.id
_entity.type
_entity.pdbx_description
1 polymer ?
#
loop_
_entity_poly.entity_id
_entity_poly.type
_entity_poly.pdbx_seq_one_letter_code
_entity_poly.pdbx_strand_id
1 'polypeptide(L)'
;MYKPPYQYQKSLIHQLIICLLMTKTGILALYLFTSLCSILNNPVKAEIFPTSIPWITNQQQCEHTNREWRNQKCWDNQHSLMF
;
A
#
# COMPACT_ATOMS: atom_id res chain seq x y z
N MET A 1 -30.62 47.08 -2.83
CA MET A 1 -29.82 47.59 -3.98
C MET A 1 -29.85 46.50 -5.06
N TYR A 2 -30.65 46.69 -6.11
CA TYR A 2 -30.82 45.70 -7.19
C TYR A 2 -29.56 45.72 -8.09
N LYS A 3 -28.92 44.55 -8.29
CA LYS A 3 -27.83 44.43 -9.27
C LYS A 3 -28.43 44.18 -10.66
N PRO A 4 -27.97 44.88 -11.70
CA PRO A 4 -28.48 44.68 -13.04
C PRO A 4 -28.18 43.25 -13.53
N PRO A 5 -29.05 42.67 -14.38
CA PRO A 5 -28.97 41.27 -14.81
C PRO A 5 -27.61 40.88 -15.40
N TYR A 6 -26.94 41.82 -16.09
CA TYR A 6 -25.60 41.62 -16.64
C TYR A 6 -24.50 41.43 -15.57
N GLN A 7 -24.57 42.17 -14.45
CA GLN A 7 -23.61 42.00 -13.35
C GLN A 7 -23.86 40.69 -12.59
N TYR A 8 -25.12 40.25 -12.52
CA TYR A 8 -25.48 38.96 -11.92
C TYR A 8 -24.91 37.79 -12.75
N GLN A 9 -25.08 37.83 -14.08
CA GLN A 9 -24.54 36.80 -14.97
C GLN A 9 -23.01 36.70 -14.92
N LYS A 10 -22.29 37.82 -14.86
CA LYS A 10 -20.82 37.81 -14.67
C LYS A 10 -20.41 37.16 -13.35
N SER A 11 -21.12 37.48 -12.26
CA SER A 11 -20.83 36.89 -10.94
C SER A 11 -21.04 35.38 -10.94
N LEU A 12 -22.08 34.88 -11.61
CA LEU A 12 -22.35 33.45 -11.74
C LEU A 12 -21.25 32.73 -12.54
N ILE A 13 -20.83 33.29 -13.68
CA ILE A 13 -19.77 32.71 -14.50
C ILE A 13 -18.45 32.63 -13.72
N HIS A 14 -18.12 33.68 -12.96
CA HIS A 14 -16.90 33.71 -12.15
C HIS A 14 -16.91 32.62 -11.06
N GLN A 15 -18.06 32.44 -10.39
CA GLN A 15 -18.24 31.37 -9.40
C GLN A 15 -18.11 29.97 -10.04
N LEU A 16 -18.67 29.75 -11.24
CA LEU A 16 -18.55 28.48 -11.95
C LEU A 16 -17.10 28.15 -12.33
N ILE A 17 -16.34 29.14 -12.81
CA ILE A 17 -14.92 28.96 -13.16
C ILE A 17 -14.11 28.58 -11.91
N ILE A 18 -14.33 29.25 -10.78
CA ILE A 18 -13.65 28.93 -9.52
C ILE A 18 -13.98 27.50 -9.09
N CYS A 19 -15.25 27.08 -9.11
CA CYS A 19 -15.64 25.71 -8.81
C CYS A 19 -14.96 24.67 -9.72
N LEU A 20 -14.86 24.94 -11.02
CA LEU A 20 -14.17 24.06 -11.97
C LEU A 20 -12.67 23.93 -11.67
N LEU A 21 -12.01 25.01 -11.25
CA LEU A 21 -10.60 24.97 -10.87
C LEU A 21 -10.37 24.18 -9.57
N MET A 22 -11.24 24.39 -8.57
CA MET A 22 -11.15 23.73 -7.26
C MET A 22 -11.40 22.22 -7.33
N THR A 23 -12.30 21.76 -8.22
CA THR A 23 -12.56 20.33 -8.39
C THR A 23 -11.36 19.59 -8.97
N LYS A 24 -10.65 20.19 -9.95
CA LYS A 24 -9.48 19.57 -10.58
C LYS A 24 -8.30 19.42 -9.61
N THR A 25 -8.01 20.48 -8.85
CA THR A 25 -6.94 20.46 -7.84
C THR A 25 -7.28 19.55 -6.66
N GLY A 26 -8.53 19.56 -6.20
CA GLY A 26 -9.00 18.69 -5.12
C GLY A 26 -8.90 17.20 -5.47
N ILE A 27 -9.32 16.80 -6.67
CA ILE A 27 -9.21 15.40 -7.13
C ILE A 27 -7.75 14.95 -7.17
N LEU A 28 -6.84 15.78 -7.70
CA LEU A 28 -5.42 15.45 -7.73
C LEU A 28 -4.83 15.28 -6.32
N ALA A 29 -5.17 16.18 -5.39
CA ALA A 29 -4.71 16.09 -4.00
C ALA A 29 -5.20 14.80 -3.31
N LEU A 30 -6.46 14.40 -3.56
CA LEU A 30 -7.02 13.14 -3.06
C LEU A 30 -6.26 11.92 -3.58
N TYR A 31 -5.96 11.87 -4.89
CA TYR A 31 -5.17 10.77 -5.48
C TYR A 31 -3.76 10.68 -4.91
N LEU A 32 -3.08 11.81 -4.72
CA LEU A 32 -1.74 11.83 -4.14
C LEU A 32 -1.76 11.38 -2.68
N PHE A 33 -2.78 11.80 -1.92
CA PHE A 33 -2.94 11.39 -0.52
C PHE A 33 -3.18 9.88 -0.39
N THR A 34 -4.10 9.31 -1.17
CA THR A 34 -4.36 7.86 -1.14
C THR A 34 -3.15 7.06 -1.58
N SER A 35 -2.44 7.50 -2.62
CA SER A 35 -1.18 6.88 -3.05
C SER A 35 -0.12 6.90 -1.95
N LEU A 36 0.03 8.02 -1.24
CA LEU A 36 0.99 8.14 -0.14
C LEU A 36 0.63 7.20 1.01
N CYS A 37 -0.64 7.16 1.39
CA CYS A 37 -1.13 6.21 2.40
C CYS A 37 -0.86 4.75 1.99
N SER A 38 -1.05 4.39 0.72
CA SER A 38 -0.74 3.03 0.24
C SER A 38 0.74 2.69 0.35
N ILE A 39 1.63 3.63 0.05
CA ILE A 39 3.09 3.43 0.17
C ILE A 39 3.48 3.25 1.64
N LEU A 40 2.99 4.12 2.52
CA LEU A 40 3.32 4.09 3.96
C LEU A 40 2.77 2.83 4.66
N ASN A 41 1.63 2.33 4.20
CA ASN A 41 0.99 1.15 4.77
C ASN A 41 1.41 -0.16 4.09
N ASN A 42 2.32 -0.14 3.12
CA ASN A 42 2.80 -1.37 2.50
C ASN A 42 3.80 -2.04 3.47
N PRO A 43 3.44 -3.16 4.13
CA PRO A 43 4.41 -3.87 4.93
C PRO A 43 5.51 -4.36 3.99
N VAL A 44 6.74 -3.92 4.22
CA VAL A 44 7.91 -4.55 3.61
C VAL A 44 7.87 -6.00 4.05
N LYS A 45 7.42 -6.90 3.16
CA LYS A 45 7.52 -8.33 3.42
C LYS A 45 9.00 -8.61 3.54
N ALA A 46 9.46 -8.91 4.74
CA ALA A 46 10.79 -9.45 4.92
C ALA A 46 10.87 -10.69 4.03
N GLU A 47 11.72 -10.67 3.02
CA GLU A 47 11.97 -11.84 2.21
C GLU A 47 12.57 -12.89 3.14
N ILE A 48 11.80 -13.95 3.40
CA ILE A 48 12.25 -15.12 4.16
C ILE A 48 13.04 -15.98 3.18
N PHE A 49 14.28 -16.29 3.53
CA PHE A 49 15.12 -17.17 2.72
C PHE A 49 15.24 -18.50 3.45
N PRO A 50 14.31 -19.44 3.17
CA PRO A 50 14.32 -20.70 3.87
C PRO A 50 15.56 -21.49 3.51
N THR A 51 16.24 -22.04 4.51
CA THR A 51 17.43 -22.88 4.32
C THR A 51 17.12 -24.33 4.67
N SER A 52 17.63 -25.28 3.89
CA SER A 52 17.43 -26.70 4.19
C SER A 52 18.46 -27.18 5.22
N ILE A 53 18.03 -27.93 6.23
CA ILE A 53 18.89 -28.51 7.25
C ILE A 53 19.37 -29.90 6.83
N PRO A 54 20.67 -30.09 6.53
CA PRO A 54 21.16 -31.32 5.92
C PRO A 54 21.22 -32.51 6.88
N TRP A 55 21.31 -32.28 8.20
CA TRP A 55 21.40 -33.36 9.20
C TRP A 55 20.04 -33.86 9.72
N ILE A 56 18.92 -33.25 9.32
CA ILE A 56 17.57 -33.73 9.66
C ILE A 56 16.95 -34.38 8.43
N THR A 57 16.95 -35.71 8.42
CA THR A 57 16.40 -36.54 7.33
C THR A 57 15.07 -37.20 7.66
N ASN A 58 14.50 -36.89 8.84
CA ASN A 58 13.27 -37.46 9.34
C ASN A 58 12.21 -36.37 9.55
N GLN A 59 10.99 -36.60 9.05
CA GLN A 59 9.87 -35.67 9.14
C GLN A 59 9.48 -35.37 10.59
N GLN A 60 9.31 -36.41 11.42
CA GLN A 60 8.92 -36.27 12.81
C GLN A 60 9.95 -35.45 13.60
N GLN A 61 11.24 -35.65 13.33
CA GLN A 61 12.32 -34.85 13.92
C GLN A 61 12.27 -33.39 13.47
N CYS A 62 11.95 -33.11 12.20
CA CYS A 62 11.80 -31.76 11.69
C CYS A 62 10.63 -31.01 12.36
N GLU A 63 9.46 -31.65 12.38
CA GLU A 63 8.23 -31.07 12.92
C GLU A 63 8.31 -30.86 14.44
N HIS A 64 9.00 -31.75 15.16
CA HIS A 64 9.27 -31.57 16.61
C HIS A 64 10.09 -30.31 16.91
N THR A 65 10.80 -29.76 15.92
CA THR A 65 11.56 -28.51 16.05
C THR A 65 10.81 -27.27 15.57
N ASN A 66 9.49 -27.37 15.32
CA ASN A 66 8.66 -26.31 14.75
C ASN A 66 9.17 -25.81 13.38
N ARG A 67 9.72 -26.72 12.57
CA ARG A 67 10.20 -26.46 11.21
C ARG A 67 9.31 -27.13 10.18
N GLU A 68 9.41 -26.68 8.93
CA GLU A 68 8.58 -27.18 7.84
C GLU A 68 9.25 -28.34 7.11
N TRP A 69 8.57 -29.48 7.02
CA TRP A 69 9.01 -30.59 6.18
C TRP A 69 8.45 -30.44 4.77
N ARG A 70 9.32 -30.27 3.76
CA ARG A 70 8.91 -30.10 2.36
C ARG A 70 9.96 -30.66 1.41
N ASN A 71 9.53 -31.40 0.39
CA ASN A 71 10.40 -32.03 -0.62
C ASN A 71 11.48 -32.93 -0.01
N GLN A 72 11.11 -33.77 0.97
CA GLN A 72 12.03 -34.68 1.69
C GLN A 72 13.18 -33.97 2.40
N LYS A 73 13.01 -32.68 2.72
CA LYS A 73 13.98 -31.85 3.43
C LYS A 73 13.27 -31.09 4.54
N CYS A 74 14.02 -30.84 5.61
CA CYS A 74 13.59 -29.93 6.66
C CYS A 74 14.01 -28.50 6.31
N TRP A 75 13.08 -27.55 6.33
CA TRP A 75 13.29 -26.14 6.01
C TRP A 75 13.21 -25.28 7.26
N ASP A 76 14.23 -24.43 7.44
CA ASP A 76 14.28 -23.42 8.47
C ASP A 76 13.88 -22.06 7.89
N ASN A 77 12.72 -21.56 8.32
CA ASN A 77 12.12 -20.30 7.88
C ASN A 77 12.49 -19.12 8.81
N GLN A 78 13.41 -19.29 9.76
CA GLN A 78 13.75 -18.27 10.76
C GLN A 78 14.72 -17.19 10.26
N HIS A 79 15.28 -17.34 9.06
CA HIS A 79 16.23 -16.37 8.51
C HIS A 79 15.52 -15.37 7.59
N SER A 80 15.55 -14.10 8.00
CA SER A 80 15.20 -12.96 7.15
C SER A 80 16.49 -12.22 6.78
N LEU A 81 16.61 -11.67 5.58
CA LEU A 81 17.81 -10.87 5.24
C LEU A 81 17.97 -9.61 6.09
N MET A 82 16.97 -9.23 6.90
CA MET A 82 17.01 -8.02 7.70
C MET A 82 17.57 -8.18 9.11
N PHE A 83 17.67 -9.40 9.67
CA PHE A 83 18.27 -9.66 10.99
C PHE A 83 18.80 -11.09 11.10
#